data_AF-A0A1Y1IFQ3-F1
#
_entry.id   AF-A0A1Y1IFQ3-F1
#
_cell.length_a   1.000
_cell.length_b   1.000
_cell.length_c   1.000
_cell.angle_alpha   90.00
_cell.angle_beta   90.00
_cell.angle_gamma   90.00
#
_symmetry.space_group_name_H-M   'P 1'
#
loop_
_entity.id
_entity.type
_entity.pdbx_description
1 polymer ?
#
loop_
_entity_poly.entity_id
_entity_poly.type
_entity_poly.pdbx_seq_one_letter_code
_entity_poly.pdbx_strand_id
1 'polypeptide(L)'
;MADASCACAALPLWRPACLPAPSRPRVSREVGRSRALIPALVPAWLPGPCSPLRTTPTAPWAPAWLPRPAALPAHAHAPSPGRLPLVRGAVSASEAPAEARPPARAAPTTKRVLVIGGTGRVGGSTAAALARRTVQVGEEEQALAVVVAGRSRERAQRVLTSVPQAQFLECNITDKASVLAAVQGADVVVHTAGPFQRATAHPWAMNVLEACIETKTAYVDVCDDCSYALRAKGYHDAARQAGVAAITTGGIYPGVSNLMAAELVREAGRGTAKGDAGGERTPERIRFSYFTAGSGGAGPVILQTSFLLMGEDVVAYRKGEPVRLKPYSGGTTVDFGKGIGKRAVYLLQLPEVESVHRSLGVPSVSARFGTAPFFWNTAMQLVGLLPRSFLNDRRRVAGLASLSEPLVRLVDGRVGEACAMRVDLDCSDGVRAASLYSHKRLSECVGTATAAFAQAVLEGATQPGVWYPEEEGGVAEAARARLLERAAEGCIQYVTNKSPWMIERPPKNLGFGMYIE
;
A
#
# COMPACT_ATOMS: atom_id res chain seq x y z
N MET A 1 10.82 -3.40 64.37
CA MET A 1 9.39 -3.75 64.35
C MET A 1 9.10 -4.19 62.92
N ALA A 2 9.36 -5.46 62.61
CA ALA A 2 8.39 -6.57 62.50
C ALA A 2 7.39 -6.32 61.34
N ASP A 3 7.63 -6.82 60.13
CA ASP A 3 7.42 -8.19 59.58
C ASP A 3 6.00 -8.51 59.10
N ALA A 4 5.95 -8.99 57.84
CA ALA A 4 5.05 -9.96 57.21
C ALA A 4 3.52 -9.74 57.24
N SER A 5 2.87 -9.80 56.06
CA SER A 5 2.42 -11.08 55.48
C SER A 5 1.43 -10.94 54.31
N CYS A 6 1.53 -11.92 53.43
CA CYS A 6 0.79 -12.18 52.20
C CYS A 6 -0.52 -12.93 52.50
N ALA A 7 -1.61 -12.69 51.76
CA ALA A 7 -2.67 -13.70 51.56
C ALA A 7 -3.49 -13.45 50.28
N CYS A 8 -3.37 -14.38 49.35
CA CYS A 8 -4.27 -14.63 48.23
C CYS A 8 -5.68 -15.03 48.72
N ALA A 9 -6.74 -14.59 48.01
CA ALA A 9 -8.02 -15.28 48.02
C ALA A 9 -8.81 -15.06 46.70
N ALA A 10 -8.83 -16.13 45.90
CA ALA A 10 -9.90 -16.66 45.04
C ALA A 10 -10.83 -15.75 44.20
N LEU A 11 -10.74 -15.97 42.88
CA LEU A 11 -11.76 -15.74 41.84
C LEU A 11 -13.13 -16.34 42.17
N PRO A 12 -14.23 -15.76 41.62
CA PRO A 12 -15.34 -16.53 41.09
C PRO A 12 -15.31 -16.52 39.56
N LEU A 13 -15.20 -17.73 39.01
CA LEU A 13 -15.36 -18.10 37.61
C LEU A 13 -16.69 -17.58 37.03
N TRP A 14 -16.63 -16.63 36.11
CA TRP A 14 -17.75 -16.32 35.23
C TRP A 14 -17.76 -17.32 34.07
N ARG A 15 -18.74 -18.23 34.10
CA ARG A 15 -19.10 -19.09 32.95
C ARG A 15 -19.83 -18.24 31.91
N PRO A 16 -19.45 -18.23 30.63
CA PRO A 16 -20.28 -17.63 29.60
C PRO A 16 -21.48 -18.55 29.32
N ALA A 17 -22.67 -17.98 29.46
CA ALA A 17 -23.93 -18.61 29.08
C ALA A 17 -23.94 -18.91 27.58
N CYS A 18 -24.16 -20.18 27.23
CA CYS A 18 -24.46 -20.61 25.87
C CYS A 18 -25.80 -20.01 25.43
N LEU A 19 -25.75 -19.06 24.50
CA LEU A 19 -26.94 -18.63 23.76
C LEU A 19 -27.24 -19.63 22.63
N PRO A 20 -28.51 -20.02 22.43
CA PRO A 20 -28.89 -21.04 21.47
C PRO A 20 -28.81 -20.54 20.02
N ALA A 21 -28.38 -21.43 19.13
CA ALA A 21 -28.27 -21.21 17.70
C ALA A 21 -29.63 -20.86 17.05
N PRO A 22 -29.71 -19.89 16.12
CA PRO A 22 -30.94 -19.60 15.40
C PRO A 22 -31.25 -20.72 14.39
N SER A 23 -32.46 -21.25 14.51
CA SER A 23 -33.09 -22.25 13.64
C SER A 23 -33.18 -21.78 12.19
N ARG A 24 -32.72 -22.64 11.26
CA ARG A 24 -32.89 -22.46 9.81
C ARG A 24 -34.38 -22.57 9.42
N PRO A 25 -34.94 -21.66 8.61
CA PRO A 25 -36.23 -21.91 7.99
C PRO A 25 -36.07 -22.91 6.83
N ARG A 26 -36.91 -23.96 6.86
CA ARG A 26 -37.16 -24.88 5.74
C ARG A 26 -37.74 -24.08 4.58
N VAL A 27 -37.08 -24.11 3.42
CA VAL A 27 -37.71 -23.72 2.14
C VAL A 27 -38.15 -24.99 1.44
N SER A 28 -39.46 -25.13 1.31
CA SER A 28 -40.16 -26.16 0.58
C SER A 28 -39.82 -26.09 -0.90
N ARG A 29 -39.46 -27.23 -1.50
CA ARG A 29 -39.39 -27.44 -2.94
C ARG A 29 -40.81 -27.48 -3.50
N GLU A 30 -41.17 -26.52 -4.33
CA GLU A 30 -42.23 -26.71 -5.33
C GLU A 30 -41.63 -26.71 -6.73
N VAL A 31 -41.92 -27.80 -7.43
CA VAL A 31 -41.47 -28.13 -8.77
C VAL A 31 -42.59 -27.73 -9.73
N GLY A 32 -42.41 -26.63 -10.45
CA GLY A 32 -43.27 -26.23 -11.56
C GLY A 32 -42.59 -26.51 -12.89
N ARG A 33 -43.01 -27.58 -13.58
CA ARG A 33 -42.64 -27.91 -14.95
C ARG A 33 -43.34 -26.94 -15.91
N SER A 34 -42.59 -26.36 -16.86
CA SER A 34 -43.12 -26.01 -18.18
C SER A 34 -42.03 -26.18 -19.23
N ARG A 35 -42.25 -27.15 -20.11
CA ARG A 35 -41.51 -27.43 -21.35
C ARG A 35 -41.95 -26.41 -22.41
N ALA A 36 -41.00 -25.83 -23.15
CA ALA A 36 -41.25 -25.34 -24.49
C ALA A 36 -40.00 -25.55 -25.35
N LEU A 37 -40.23 -26.09 -26.55
CA LEU A 37 -39.27 -26.63 -27.50
C LEU A 37 -38.63 -25.55 -28.40
N ILE A 38 -37.31 -25.72 -28.57
CA ILE A 38 -36.36 -25.45 -29.68
C ILE A 38 -37.01 -25.14 -31.05
N PRO A 39 -36.39 -24.29 -31.92
CA PRO A 39 -35.41 -24.82 -32.89
C PRO A 39 -34.07 -24.06 -32.95
N ALA A 40 -33.01 -24.84 -33.13
CA ALA A 40 -31.66 -24.42 -33.48
C ALA A 40 -31.57 -24.20 -35.00
N LEU A 41 -30.78 -23.21 -35.42
CA LEU A 41 -30.35 -23.05 -36.81
C LEU A 41 -28.83 -22.86 -36.84
N VAL A 42 -28.18 -23.87 -37.41
CA VAL A 42 -26.80 -23.88 -37.90
C VAL A 42 -26.87 -23.86 -39.42
N PRO A 43 -25.93 -23.21 -40.13
CA PRO A 43 -25.54 -23.68 -41.44
C PRO A 43 -24.07 -24.13 -41.43
N ALA A 44 -23.89 -25.39 -41.80
CA ALA A 44 -22.62 -25.98 -42.21
C ALA A 44 -22.46 -25.81 -43.72
N TRP A 45 -21.28 -25.42 -44.19
CA TRP A 45 -20.79 -25.77 -45.54
C TRP A 45 -19.27 -25.97 -45.50
N LEU A 46 -18.87 -27.23 -45.69
CA LEU A 46 -17.61 -27.67 -46.28
C LEU A 46 -17.97 -28.32 -47.62
N PRO A 47 -17.01 -28.39 -48.56
CA PRO A 47 -16.46 -29.71 -48.87
C PRO A 47 -14.92 -29.71 -49.02
N GLY A 48 -14.28 -30.79 -48.58
CA GLY A 48 -12.91 -31.18 -49.00
C GLY A 48 -12.95 -32.00 -50.30
N PRO A 49 -12.01 -32.93 -50.57
CA PRO A 49 -10.66 -33.13 -50.01
C PRO A 49 -9.58 -33.32 -51.11
N CYS A 50 -8.29 -33.31 -50.74
CA CYS A 50 -7.26 -34.18 -51.35
C CYS A 50 -5.99 -34.23 -50.48
N SER A 51 -5.46 -35.43 -50.30
CA SER A 51 -4.18 -35.81 -49.67
C SER A 51 -3.49 -36.80 -50.63
N PRO A 52 -2.31 -37.38 -50.34
CA PRO A 52 -1.16 -36.97 -49.51
C PRO A 52 0.15 -37.02 -50.34
N LEU A 53 1.32 -36.70 -49.75
CA LEU A 53 2.55 -37.48 -49.99
C LEU A 53 3.59 -37.26 -48.87
N ARG A 54 4.14 -38.39 -48.41
CA ARG A 54 5.27 -38.60 -47.48
C ARG A 54 6.53 -37.90 -48.00
N THR A 55 7.50 -37.48 -47.17
CA THR A 55 8.56 -38.35 -46.63
C THR A 55 9.31 -37.73 -45.44
N THR A 56 9.76 -38.60 -44.52
CA THR A 56 10.80 -38.42 -43.47
C THR A 56 12.09 -39.14 -43.93
N PRO A 57 13.16 -39.26 -43.11
CA PRO A 57 14.03 -38.26 -42.46
C PRO A 57 15.54 -38.57 -42.69
N THR A 58 16.47 -37.66 -42.41
CA THR A 58 17.89 -38.02 -42.14
C THR A 58 18.63 -36.99 -41.26
N ALA A 59 19.08 -37.45 -40.09
CA ALA A 59 20.37 -37.10 -39.47
C ALA A 59 21.48 -37.96 -40.16
N PRO A 60 22.82 -37.80 -40.01
CA PRO A 60 23.56 -37.35 -38.82
C PRO A 60 24.83 -36.49 -39.09
N TRP A 61 25.48 -35.94 -38.04
CA TRP A 61 26.94 -36.08 -37.78
C TRP A 61 27.43 -35.19 -36.62
N ALA A 62 28.28 -35.76 -35.77
CA ALA A 62 29.28 -35.11 -34.93
C ALA A 62 30.66 -35.68 -35.34
N PRO A 63 31.81 -35.04 -35.04
CA PRO A 63 32.44 -35.32 -33.74
C PRO A 63 33.24 -34.16 -33.08
N ALA A 64 33.54 -34.43 -31.81
CA ALA A 64 34.45 -33.84 -30.83
C ALA A 64 35.70 -33.10 -31.32
N TRP A 65 36.16 -32.08 -30.56
CA TRP A 65 37.55 -31.92 -30.04
C TRP A 65 37.57 -30.92 -28.84
N LEU A 66 38.11 -31.37 -27.71
CA LEU A 66 38.64 -30.61 -26.54
C LEU A 66 40.17 -30.42 -26.76
N PRO A 67 40.92 -29.51 -26.08
CA PRO A 67 40.97 -29.39 -24.61
C PRO A 67 41.32 -28.00 -23.98
N ARG A 68 41.18 -27.92 -22.64
CA ARG A 68 41.86 -26.97 -21.71
C ARG A 68 43.33 -27.42 -21.49
N PRO A 69 44.32 -26.58 -21.10
CA PRO A 69 44.57 -26.13 -19.70
C PRO A 69 45.19 -24.70 -19.64
N ALA A 70 45.71 -24.08 -18.57
CA ALA A 70 46.29 -24.49 -17.29
C ALA A 70 46.36 -23.31 -16.28
N ALA A 71 46.69 -23.64 -15.04
CA ALA A 71 46.86 -22.76 -13.88
C ALA A 71 48.30 -22.24 -13.70
N LEU A 72 48.42 -21.13 -12.94
CA LEU A 72 49.48 -20.61 -12.01
C LEU A 72 50.95 -21.08 -12.11
N PRO A 73 51.91 -20.22 -11.69
CA PRO A 73 52.43 -20.39 -10.32
C PRO A 73 52.72 -19.09 -9.55
N ALA A 74 52.81 -19.26 -8.23
CA ALA A 74 53.29 -18.32 -7.23
C ALA A 74 54.83 -18.36 -7.11
N HIS A 75 55.45 -17.26 -6.69
CA HIS A 75 56.70 -17.30 -5.91
C HIS A 75 56.74 -16.13 -4.91
N ALA A 76 57.10 -16.48 -3.67
CA ALA A 76 57.36 -15.60 -2.54
C ALA A 76 58.87 -15.36 -2.39
N HIS A 77 59.27 -14.22 -1.85
CA HIS A 77 60.41 -14.09 -0.92
C HIS A 77 60.35 -12.75 -0.15
N ALA A 78 60.70 -12.82 1.14
CA ALA A 78 60.64 -11.79 2.17
C ALA A 78 62.05 -11.15 2.42
N PRO A 79 62.42 -10.59 3.61
CA PRO A 79 62.24 -9.17 3.99
C PRO A 79 63.50 -8.44 4.55
N SER A 80 63.33 -7.14 4.87
CA SER A 80 64.05 -6.29 5.88
C SER A 80 65.41 -5.64 5.51
N PRO A 81 65.98 -4.67 6.30
CA PRO A 81 65.49 -3.94 7.49
C PRO A 81 65.74 -2.40 7.57
N GLY A 82 64.95 -1.72 8.40
CA GLY A 82 65.31 -0.70 9.44
C GLY A 82 66.19 0.54 9.15
N ARG A 83 65.68 1.74 9.54
CA ARG A 83 66.33 2.71 10.46
C ARG A 83 65.40 3.89 10.81
N LEU A 84 65.37 4.25 12.10
CA LEU A 84 64.77 5.46 12.72
C LEU A 84 65.79 6.64 12.68
N PRO A 85 65.54 7.80 13.33
CA PRO A 85 65.11 9.06 12.73
C PRO A 85 66.23 10.13 12.75
N LEU A 86 66.04 11.27 12.07
CA LEU A 86 66.90 12.45 12.28
C LEU A 86 66.06 13.67 12.65
N VAL A 87 66.30 14.14 13.87
CA VAL A 87 65.84 15.41 14.43
C VAL A 87 66.72 16.54 13.87
N ARG A 88 66.09 17.52 13.22
CA ARG A 88 66.55 18.92 13.07
C ARG A 88 65.25 19.73 13.01
N GLY A 89 64.95 20.65 13.90
CA GLY A 89 65.75 21.80 14.32
C GLY A 89 64.87 23.01 14.01
N ALA A 90 64.27 23.58 15.05
CA ALA A 90 63.28 24.64 14.96
C ALA A 90 63.87 25.93 14.35
N VAL A 91 63.11 26.58 13.47
CA VAL A 91 63.24 28.01 13.21
C VAL A 91 61.83 28.62 13.25
N SER A 92 61.65 29.51 14.21
CA SER A 92 60.46 30.28 14.51
C SER A 92 60.14 31.28 13.39
N ALA A 93 58.90 31.26 12.89
CA ALA A 93 58.31 32.34 12.12
C ALA A 93 56.89 32.61 12.62
N SER A 94 56.76 33.72 13.37
CA SER A 94 55.59 34.57 13.61
C SER A 94 54.22 34.02 13.19
N GLU A 95 53.40 33.63 14.19
CA GLU A 95 51.97 33.35 14.01
C GLU A 95 51.22 34.65 13.69
N ALA A 96 50.56 34.67 12.52
CA ALA A 96 49.44 35.57 12.26
C ALA A 96 48.18 35.02 12.98
N PRO A 97 47.21 35.86 13.39
CA PRO A 97 46.05 35.39 14.12
C PRO A 97 45.22 34.44 13.23
N ALA A 98 45.03 33.21 13.69
CA ALA A 98 44.17 32.24 13.03
C ALA A 98 42.72 32.74 13.08
N GLU A 99 42.18 33.13 11.92
CA GLU A 99 40.73 33.26 11.75
C GLU A 99 40.06 31.95 12.19
N ALA A 100 39.16 32.05 13.15
CA ALA A 100 38.40 30.92 13.66
C ALA A 100 37.62 30.28 12.50
N ARG A 101 38.10 29.11 12.08
CA ARG A 101 37.42 28.26 11.11
C ARG A 101 36.01 28.01 11.68
N PRO A 102 34.93 28.30 10.93
CA PRO A 102 33.58 27.99 11.40
C PRO A 102 33.52 26.50 11.76
N PRO A 103 32.81 26.11 12.84
CA PRO A 103 32.78 24.72 13.27
C PRO A 103 32.34 23.87 12.08
N ALA A 104 33.11 22.81 11.81
CA ALA A 104 32.78 21.84 10.78
C ALA A 104 31.33 21.40 11.01
N ARG A 105 30.46 21.67 10.03
CA ARG A 105 29.05 21.24 10.04
C ARG A 105 29.05 19.76 10.41
N ALA A 106 28.46 19.42 11.55
CA ALA A 106 28.36 18.04 12.02
C ALA A 106 27.87 17.17 10.84
N ALA A 107 28.51 16.01 10.64
CA ALA A 107 28.07 15.10 9.59
C ALA A 107 26.56 14.87 9.75
N PRO A 108 25.76 15.00 8.66
CA PRO A 108 24.31 14.91 8.78
C PRO A 108 23.93 13.60 9.47
N THR A 109 23.26 13.71 10.62
CA THR A 109 22.64 12.60 11.31
C THR A 109 21.69 11.91 10.32
N THR A 110 21.68 10.58 10.30
CA THR A 110 21.03 9.80 9.23
C THR A 110 20.06 8.80 9.85
N LYS A 111 18.82 8.77 9.34
CA LYS A 111 17.78 7.80 9.73
C LYS A 111 17.78 6.60 8.81
N ARG A 112 17.78 5.39 9.36
CA ARG A 112 17.79 4.13 8.60
C ARG A 112 16.36 3.63 8.35
N VAL A 113 16.00 3.53 7.08
CA VAL A 113 14.68 3.05 6.63
C VAL A 113 14.82 1.69 5.96
N LEU A 114 14.20 0.66 6.55
CA LEU A 114 14.18 -0.69 6.00
C LEU A 114 12.89 -0.95 5.23
N VAL A 115 12.98 -1.17 3.91
CA VAL A 115 11.84 -1.48 3.06
C VAL A 115 11.74 -2.99 2.82
N ILE A 116 10.92 -3.70 3.59
CA ILE A 116 10.69 -5.15 3.43
C ILE A 116 9.69 -5.40 2.32
N GLY A 117 10.07 -6.21 1.34
CA GLY A 117 9.40 -6.24 0.03
C GLY A 117 9.95 -5.19 -0.93
N GLY A 118 11.10 -4.58 -0.60
CA GLY A 118 11.80 -3.56 -1.36
C GLY A 118 12.22 -3.98 -2.77
N THR A 119 12.27 -5.29 -3.06
CA THR A 119 12.57 -5.81 -4.41
C THR A 119 11.33 -5.93 -5.32
N GLY A 120 10.13 -5.63 -4.79
CA GLY A 120 8.89 -5.54 -5.54
C GLY A 120 8.64 -4.15 -6.15
N ARG A 121 7.55 -3.98 -6.88
CA ARG A 121 7.22 -2.71 -7.56
C ARG A 121 6.90 -1.58 -6.56
N VAL A 122 6.03 -1.84 -5.58
CA VAL A 122 5.68 -0.86 -4.53
C VAL A 122 6.90 -0.53 -3.67
N GLY A 123 7.58 -1.57 -3.16
CA GLY A 123 8.78 -1.39 -2.33
C GLY A 123 9.93 -0.68 -3.06
N GLY A 124 10.19 -1.02 -4.32
CA GLY A 124 11.22 -0.34 -5.12
C GLY A 124 10.88 1.13 -5.40
N SER A 125 9.61 1.43 -5.67
CA SER A 125 9.15 2.81 -5.88
C SER A 125 9.19 3.62 -4.57
N THR A 126 8.88 2.97 -3.44
CA THR A 126 9.01 3.56 -2.11
C THR A 126 10.46 3.85 -1.78
N ALA A 127 11.38 2.91 -2.05
CA ALA A 127 12.81 3.12 -1.89
C ALA A 127 13.30 4.29 -2.76
N ALA A 128 12.89 4.36 -4.03
CA ALA A 128 13.25 5.47 -4.91
C ALA A 128 12.72 6.82 -4.41
N ALA A 129 11.51 6.88 -3.86
CA ALA A 129 10.96 8.09 -3.27
C ALA A 129 11.73 8.50 -2.00
N LEU A 130 11.97 7.56 -1.08
CA LEU A 130 12.74 7.80 0.16
C LEU A 130 14.16 8.30 -0.12
N ALA A 131 14.81 7.78 -1.17
CA ALA A 131 16.19 8.10 -1.48
C ALA A 131 16.42 9.57 -1.92
N ARG A 132 15.35 10.31 -2.20
CA ARG A 132 15.36 11.73 -2.57
C ARG A 132 14.82 12.63 -1.46
N ARG A 133 14.59 12.08 -0.26
CA ARG A 133 13.92 12.78 0.84
C ARG A 133 14.77 12.86 2.09
N THR A 134 14.44 13.85 2.89
CA THR A 134 14.96 14.10 4.23
C THR A 134 13.81 14.11 5.23
N VAL A 135 14.13 14.07 6.51
CA VAL A 135 13.17 14.19 7.62
C VAL A 135 13.62 15.26 8.60
N GLN A 136 12.64 15.96 9.17
CA GLN A 136 12.88 16.96 10.20
C GLN A 136 12.74 16.32 11.59
N VAL A 137 13.85 16.12 12.30
CA VAL A 137 13.85 15.55 13.65
C VAL A 137 14.30 16.63 14.63
N GLY A 138 13.34 17.21 15.35
CA GLY A 138 13.59 18.43 16.10
C GLY A 138 13.96 19.59 15.15
N GLU A 139 15.06 20.28 15.44
CA GLU A 139 15.57 21.38 14.61
C GLU A 139 16.50 20.91 13.48
N GLU A 140 16.83 19.61 13.43
CA GLU A 140 17.77 19.05 12.45
C GLU A 140 17.07 18.40 11.24
N GLU A 141 17.60 18.69 10.05
CA GLU A 141 17.28 17.96 8.83
C GLU A 141 18.22 16.75 8.68
N GLN A 142 17.64 15.56 8.60
CA GLN A 142 18.38 14.29 8.54
C GLN A 142 18.16 13.58 7.20
N ALA A 143 19.24 13.00 6.67
CA ALA A 143 19.19 12.17 5.47
C ALA A 143 18.61 10.78 5.78
N LEU A 144 18.12 10.09 4.74
CA LEU A 144 17.60 8.72 4.85
C LEU A 144 18.58 7.70 4.26
N ALA A 145 19.07 6.78 5.10
CA ALA A 145 19.76 5.58 4.67
C ALA A 145 18.74 4.49 4.31
N VAL A 146 18.49 4.32 3.00
CA VAL A 146 17.49 3.36 2.51
C VAL A 146 18.10 1.97 2.37
N VAL A 147 17.44 0.98 2.96
CA VAL A 147 17.79 -0.43 2.84
C VAL A 147 16.60 -1.18 2.24
N VAL A 148 16.79 -1.83 1.10
CA VAL A 148 15.77 -2.68 0.47
C VAL A 148 15.97 -4.12 0.90
N ALA A 149 14.89 -4.76 1.35
CA ALA A 149 14.94 -6.13 1.83
C ALA A 149 13.97 -7.06 1.08
N GLY A 150 14.42 -8.27 0.79
CA GLY A 150 13.59 -9.30 0.16
C GLY A 150 14.35 -10.60 -0.08
N ARG A 151 13.65 -11.60 -0.63
CA ARG A 151 14.18 -12.98 -0.78
C ARG A 151 15.19 -13.19 -1.91
N SER A 152 15.34 -12.23 -2.82
CA SER A 152 16.09 -12.43 -4.06
C SER A 152 17.00 -11.24 -4.34
N ARG A 153 18.30 -11.49 -4.19
CA ARG A 153 19.35 -10.53 -4.55
C ARG A 153 19.30 -10.16 -6.03
N GLU A 154 19.00 -11.12 -6.90
CA GLU A 154 18.82 -10.87 -8.34
C GLU A 154 17.71 -9.83 -8.60
N ARG A 155 16.57 -9.94 -7.92
CA ARG A 155 15.50 -8.94 -8.04
C ARG A 155 15.91 -7.60 -7.45
N ALA A 156 16.68 -7.61 -6.37
CA ALA A 156 17.20 -6.39 -5.76
C ALA A 156 18.09 -5.59 -6.71
N GLN A 157 18.85 -6.25 -7.59
CA GLN A 157 19.75 -5.58 -8.53
C GLN A 157 19.03 -4.53 -9.39
N ARG A 158 17.77 -4.79 -9.79
CA ARG A 158 16.96 -3.82 -10.55
C ARG A 158 16.69 -2.54 -9.75
N VAL A 159 16.41 -2.68 -8.46
CA VAL A 159 16.15 -1.55 -7.57
C VAL A 159 17.44 -0.81 -7.26
N LEU A 160 18.54 -1.53 -7.03
CA LEU A 160 19.86 -0.94 -6.80
C LEU A 160 20.40 -0.18 -8.03
N THR A 161 20.03 -0.58 -9.25
CA THR A 161 20.34 0.21 -10.46
C THR A 161 19.60 1.55 -10.47
N SER A 162 18.34 1.58 -10.04
CA SER A 162 17.55 2.82 -9.97
C SER A 162 17.81 3.65 -8.72
N VAL A 163 18.33 3.04 -7.66
CA VAL A 163 18.64 3.66 -6.37
C VAL A 163 20.03 3.20 -5.90
N PRO A 164 21.11 3.70 -6.52
CA PRO A 164 22.48 3.22 -6.26
C PRO A 164 22.95 3.39 -4.81
N GLN A 165 22.38 4.35 -4.08
CA GLN A 165 22.66 4.61 -2.67
C GLN A 165 21.97 3.62 -1.72
N ALA A 166 20.99 2.84 -2.19
CA ALA A 166 20.31 1.87 -1.35
C ALA A 166 21.20 0.64 -1.08
N GLN A 167 21.05 0.06 0.11
CA GLN A 167 21.67 -1.23 0.44
C GLN A 167 20.66 -2.37 0.28
N PHE A 168 21.14 -3.59 0.07
CA PHE A 168 20.28 -4.78 0.03
C PHE A 168 20.51 -5.68 1.24
N LEU A 169 19.43 -6.16 1.83
CA LEU A 169 19.43 -7.23 2.83
C LEU A 169 18.52 -8.39 2.39
N GLU A 170 18.99 -9.61 2.58
CA GLU A 170 18.14 -10.77 2.40
C GLU A 170 17.16 -10.90 3.58
N CYS A 171 15.87 -11.01 3.27
CA CYS A 171 14.83 -11.15 4.28
C CYS A 171 13.70 -12.04 3.76
N ASN A 172 13.38 -13.08 4.52
CA ASN A 172 12.22 -13.93 4.29
C ASN A 172 11.18 -13.73 5.39
N ILE A 173 10.06 -13.07 5.08
CA ILE A 173 9.01 -12.74 6.07
C ILE A 173 8.36 -13.96 6.73
N THR A 174 8.47 -15.15 6.12
CA THR A 174 7.93 -16.39 6.71
C THR A 174 8.83 -16.97 7.79
N ASP A 175 10.06 -16.49 7.91
CA ASP A 175 11.05 -16.89 8.91
C ASP A 175 11.26 -15.75 9.90
N LYS A 176 10.82 -15.95 11.14
CA LYS A 176 10.89 -14.93 12.19
C LYS A 176 12.33 -14.51 12.50
N ALA A 177 13.30 -15.43 12.46
CA ALA A 177 14.70 -15.11 12.73
C ALA A 177 15.29 -14.23 11.62
N SER A 178 14.96 -14.54 10.36
CA SER A 178 15.33 -13.71 9.21
C SER A 178 14.79 -12.28 9.33
N VAL A 179 13.53 -12.13 9.78
CA VAL A 179 12.92 -10.81 9.98
C VAL A 179 13.59 -10.04 11.11
N LEU A 180 13.79 -10.66 12.28
CA LEU A 180 14.44 -10.01 13.43
C LEU A 180 15.84 -9.48 13.06
N ALA A 181 16.63 -10.32 12.37
CA ALA A 181 17.96 -9.92 11.91
C ALA A 181 17.93 -8.73 10.94
N ALA A 182 16.92 -8.64 10.07
CA ALA A 182 16.79 -7.54 9.12
C ALA A 182 16.34 -6.23 9.78
N VAL A 183 15.40 -6.31 10.72
CA VAL A 183 14.79 -5.15 11.41
C VAL A 183 15.80 -4.48 12.35
N GLN A 184 16.72 -5.24 12.96
CA GLN A 184 17.70 -4.72 13.92
C GLN A 184 18.39 -3.44 13.43
N GLY A 185 18.33 -2.38 14.25
CA GLY A 185 18.98 -1.09 14.00
C GLY A 185 18.31 -0.23 12.92
N ALA A 186 17.09 -0.52 12.49
CA ALA A 186 16.30 0.39 11.67
C ALA A 186 15.53 1.37 12.56
N ASP A 187 15.40 2.62 12.14
CA ASP A 187 14.54 3.61 12.82
C ASP A 187 13.07 3.36 12.46
N VAL A 188 12.80 2.99 11.20
CA VAL A 188 11.47 2.61 10.72
C VAL A 188 11.53 1.49 9.69
N VAL A 189 10.58 0.56 9.78
CA VAL A 189 10.34 -0.50 8.79
C VAL A 189 9.13 -0.11 7.94
N VAL A 190 9.30 -0.16 6.63
CA VAL A 190 8.22 -0.04 5.65
C VAL A 190 7.94 -1.41 5.04
N HIS A 191 6.80 -2.00 5.40
CA HIS A 191 6.39 -3.33 4.98
C HIS A 191 5.52 -3.27 3.72
N THR A 192 6.09 -3.66 2.59
CA THR A 192 5.44 -3.74 1.28
C THR A 192 5.42 -5.16 0.70
N ALA A 193 5.67 -6.19 1.53
CA ALA A 193 5.79 -7.57 1.08
C ALA A 193 4.42 -8.28 1.11
N GLY A 194 3.62 -8.02 0.07
CA GLY A 194 2.33 -8.65 -0.15
C GLY A 194 2.34 -9.92 -1.02
N PRO A 195 1.16 -10.44 -1.42
CA PRO A 195 -0.15 -9.89 -1.06
C PRO A 195 -0.48 -10.08 0.43
N PHE A 196 -1.20 -9.12 1.01
CA PHE A 196 -1.68 -9.17 2.40
C PHE A 196 -2.92 -10.06 2.53
N GLN A 197 -3.67 -10.23 1.43
CA GLN A 197 -4.86 -11.05 1.37
C GLN A 197 -4.55 -12.49 1.79
N ARG A 198 -5.31 -12.96 2.78
CA ARG A 198 -5.24 -14.33 3.33
C ARG A 198 -3.89 -14.63 3.99
N ALA A 199 -3.06 -13.61 4.23
CA ALA A 199 -1.86 -13.79 5.03
C ALA A 199 -2.21 -14.20 6.46
N THR A 200 -3.31 -13.69 7.01
CA THR A 200 -3.80 -14.00 8.37
C THR A 200 -4.12 -15.47 8.62
N ALA A 201 -4.34 -16.26 7.58
CA ALA A 201 -4.47 -17.72 7.68
C ALA A 201 -3.14 -18.42 8.04
N HIS A 202 -2.03 -17.68 8.00
CA HIS A 202 -0.71 -18.18 8.35
C HIS A 202 -0.21 -17.58 9.67
N PRO A 203 0.61 -18.34 10.43
CA PRO A 203 1.17 -17.85 11.69
C PRO A 203 2.15 -16.69 11.47
N TRP A 204 2.85 -16.68 10.33
CA TRP A 204 3.87 -15.68 10.00
C TRP A 204 3.33 -14.31 9.60
N ALA A 205 2.01 -14.13 9.49
CA ALA A 205 1.39 -12.91 8.97
C ALA A 205 1.90 -11.63 9.66
N MET A 206 2.10 -11.71 10.98
CA MET A 206 2.48 -10.59 11.84
C MET A 206 3.97 -10.56 12.15
N ASN A 207 4.80 -11.46 11.60
CA ASN A 207 6.23 -11.57 11.94
C ASN A 207 6.96 -10.22 11.85
N VAL A 208 6.66 -9.40 10.83
CA VAL A 208 7.29 -8.08 10.65
C VAL A 208 6.88 -7.11 11.74
N LEU A 209 5.59 -7.00 12.04
CA LEU A 209 5.09 -6.12 13.10
C LEU A 209 5.57 -6.58 14.48
N GLU A 210 5.52 -7.88 14.76
CA GLU A 210 6.04 -8.49 15.98
C GLU A 210 7.53 -8.20 16.18
N ALA A 211 8.34 -8.35 15.14
CA ALA A 211 9.76 -8.04 15.19
C ALA A 211 10.01 -6.54 15.44
N CYS A 212 9.20 -5.65 14.86
CA CYS A 212 9.29 -4.21 15.12
C CYS A 212 8.96 -3.88 16.58
N ILE A 213 7.93 -4.52 17.16
CA ILE A 213 7.60 -4.38 18.58
C ILE A 213 8.74 -4.89 19.47
N GLU A 214 9.29 -6.06 19.16
CA GLU A 214 10.39 -6.70 19.91
C GLU A 214 11.67 -5.86 19.90
N THR A 215 11.99 -5.25 18.75
CA THR A 215 13.20 -4.44 18.55
C THR A 215 13.00 -2.95 18.83
N LYS A 216 11.77 -2.54 19.19
CA LYS A 216 11.37 -1.14 19.41
C LYS A 216 11.57 -0.24 18.18
N THR A 217 11.33 -0.79 17.00
CA THR A 217 11.44 -0.09 15.72
C THR A 217 10.07 0.36 15.24
N ALA A 218 9.97 1.58 14.70
CA ALA A 218 8.70 2.08 14.16
C ALA A 218 8.26 1.30 12.90
N TYR A 219 6.96 1.29 12.61
CA TYR A 219 6.39 0.45 11.56
C TYR A 219 5.40 1.19 10.66
N VAL A 220 5.48 0.97 9.36
CA VAL A 220 4.46 1.36 8.38
C VAL A 220 4.23 0.19 7.42
N ASP A 221 2.98 -0.24 7.22
CA ASP A 221 2.64 -1.14 6.12
C ASP A 221 1.76 -0.45 5.07
N VAL A 222 1.65 -1.09 3.90
CA VAL A 222 0.75 -0.67 2.80
C VAL A 222 -0.42 -1.64 2.64
N CYS A 223 -0.89 -2.22 3.74
CA CYS A 223 -1.92 -3.24 3.73
C CYS A 223 -3.24 -2.71 3.17
N ASP A 224 -3.86 -3.50 2.30
CA ASP A 224 -5.19 -3.29 1.72
C ASP A 224 -6.18 -4.43 2.04
N ASP A 225 -5.81 -5.37 2.92
CA ASP A 225 -6.68 -6.47 3.39
C ASP A 225 -7.29 -6.13 4.76
N CYS A 226 -8.61 -6.25 4.88
CA CYS A 226 -9.33 -5.93 6.12
C CYS A 226 -8.96 -6.85 7.28
N SER A 227 -8.77 -8.16 7.01
CA SER A 227 -8.45 -9.13 8.07
C SER A 227 -7.04 -8.92 8.63
N TYR A 228 -6.09 -8.58 7.76
CA TYR A 228 -4.73 -8.26 8.12
C TYR A 228 -4.67 -6.96 8.92
N ALA A 229 -5.31 -5.89 8.43
CA ALA A 229 -5.33 -4.62 9.13
C ALA A 229 -5.98 -4.73 10.52
N LEU A 230 -7.09 -5.48 10.64
CA LEU A 230 -7.71 -5.76 11.93
C LEU A 230 -6.80 -6.58 12.85
N ARG A 231 -6.10 -7.59 12.32
CA ARG A 231 -5.15 -8.38 13.10
C ARG A 231 -3.96 -7.54 13.55
N ALA A 232 -3.42 -6.68 12.70
CA ALA A 232 -2.36 -5.74 13.02
C ALA A 232 -2.81 -4.76 14.12
N LYS A 233 -4.02 -4.21 14.00
CA LYS A 233 -4.63 -3.34 15.03
C LYS A 233 -4.73 -4.05 16.39
N GLY A 234 -4.91 -5.37 16.42
CA GLY A 234 -4.91 -6.17 17.66
C GLY A 234 -3.59 -6.13 18.44
N TYR A 235 -2.47 -5.70 17.85
CA TYR A 235 -1.19 -5.50 18.53
C TYR A 235 -1.03 -4.10 19.14
N HIS A 236 -2.10 -3.28 19.14
CA HIS A 236 -2.08 -1.91 19.62
C HIS A 236 -1.45 -1.78 21.03
N ASP A 237 -1.93 -2.54 22.00
CA ASP A 237 -1.45 -2.45 23.39
C ASP A 237 0.01 -2.90 23.53
N ALA A 238 0.41 -3.95 22.80
CA ALA A 238 1.80 -4.43 22.79
C ALA A 238 2.75 -3.38 22.22
N ALA A 239 2.39 -2.75 21.09
CA ALA A 239 3.15 -1.66 20.49
C ALA A 239 3.21 -0.43 21.41
N ARG A 240 2.09 -0.07 22.05
CA ARG A 240 2.01 1.04 23.00
C ARG A 240 2.92 0.82 24.20
N GLN A 241 2.91 -0.38 24.78
CA GLN A 241 3.78 -0.76 25.91
C GLN A 241 5.27 -0.76 25.51
N ALA A 242 5.59 -1.16 24.28
CA ALA A 242 6.95 -1.14 23.76
C ALA A 242 7.43 0.26 23.34
N GLY A 243 6.55 1.27 23.31
CA GLY A 243 6.86 2.62 22.84
C GLY A 243 6.97 2.72 21.30
N VAL A 244 6.39 1.76 20.56
CA VAL A 244 6.50 1.66 19.11
C VAL A 244 5.35 2.37 18.42
N ALA A 245 5.66 3.36 17.58
CA ALA A 245 4.72 3.99 16.67
C ALA A 245 4.53 3.10 15.42
N ALA A 246 3.29 2.71 15.14
CA ALA A 246 2.96 1.85 14.00
C ALA A 246 1.72 2.34 13.25
N ILE A 247 1.84 2.48 11.93
CA ILE A 247 0.72 2.73 11.01
C ILE A 247 0.48 1.48 10.18
N THR A 248 -0.73 0.93 10.26
CA THR A 248 -1.21 -0.02 9.25
C THR A 248 -1.97 0.75 8.18
N THR A 249 -1.99 0.24 6.94
CA THR A 249 -2.71 0.83 5.81
C THR A 249 -2.16 2.20 5.35
N GLY A 250 -0.87 2.45 5.59
CA GLY A 250 -0.14 3.70 5.26
C GLY A 250 0.35 3.79 3.81
N GLY A 251 -0.55 3.58 2.85
CA GLY A 251 -0.28 3.64 1.41
C GLY A 251 -0.97 4.82 0.70
N ILE A 252 -1.45 4.57 -0.52
CA ILE A 252 -2.22 5.55 -1.31
C ILE A 252 -3.72 5.42 -1.07
N TYR A 253 -4.28 4.24 -1.34
CA TYR A 253 -5.62 3.83 -0.93
C TYR A 253 -5.55 2.33 -0.63
N PRO A 254 -5.61 1.95 0.66
CA PRO A 254 -5.78 2.82 1.83
C PRO A 254 -4.56 3.72 2.12
N GLY A 255 -4.76 4.79 2.93
CA GLY A 255 -3.69 5.65 3.44
C GLY A 255 -3.95 7.13 3.23
N VAL A 256 -3.51 7.67 2.09
CA VAL A 256 -3.83 9.05 1.67
C VAL A 256 -5.33 9.26 1.59
N SER A 257 -6.09 8.26 1.12
CA SER A 257 -7.56 8.27 1.11
C SER A 257 -8.16 8.47 2.50
N ASN A 258 -7.63 7.78 3.53
CA ASN A 258 -8.06 7.94 4.92
C ASN A 258 -7.86 9.37 5.41
N LEU A 259 -6.68 9.95 5.15
CA LEU A 259 -6.38 11.31 5.56
C LEU A 259 -7.21 12.35 4.79
N MET A 260 -7.49 12.12 3.50
CA MET A 260 -8.42 12.96 2.73
C MET A 260 -9.84 12.93 3.33
N ALA A 261 -10.31 11.77 3.79
CA ALA A 261 -11.60 11.65 4.49
C ALA A 261 -11.57 12.38 5.85
N ALA A 262 -10.49 12.21 6.62
CA ALA A 262 -10.32 12.85 7.91
C ALA A 262 -10.34 14.39 7.81
N GLU A 263 -9.64 14.95 6.82
CA GLU A 263 -9.63 16.39 6.58
C GLU A 263 -10.99 16.92 6.11
N LEU A 264 -11.73 16.16 5.28
CA LEU A 264 -13.10 16.55 4.90
C LEU A 264 -14.04 16.62 6.11
N VAL A 265 -14.00 15.61 7.00
CA VAL A 265 -14.79 15.59 8.23
C VAL A 265 -14.42 16.75 9.15
N ARG A 266 -13.11 16.99 9.31
CA ARG A 266 -12.58 18.06 10.15
C ARG A 266 -13.02 19.45 9.64
N GLU A 267 -12.92 19.69 8.34
CA GLU A 267 -13.34 20.96 7.73
C GLU A 267 -14.85 21.16 7.81
N ALA A 268 -15.66 20.11 7.63
CA ALA A 268 -17.10 20.19 7.83
C ALA A 268 -17.46 20.63 9.26
N GLY A 269 -16.71 20.14 10.26
CA GLY A 269 -16.87 20.52 11.67
C GLY A 269 -16.44 21.96 12.01
N ARG A 270 -15.54 22.59 11.23
CA ARG A 270 -15.16 24.00 11.45
C ARG A 270 -16.25 24.99 11.05
N GLY A 271 -17.08 24.64 10.07
CA GLY A 271 -18.14 25.50 9.56
C GLY A 271 -19.38 25.61 10.46
N THR A 272 -19.37 25.05 11.68
CA THR A 272 -20.46 25.15 12.68
C THR A 272 -20.21 26.24 13.72
N ALA A 273 -19.12 27.03 13.59
CA ALA A 273 -18.81 28.11 14.51
C ALA A 273 -19.78 29.30 14.34
N LYS A 274 -20.75 29.37 15.26
CA LYS A 274 -21.54 30.56 15.68
C LYS A 274 -22.07 31.46 14.56
N GLY A 275 -23.29 31.21 14.08
CA GLY A 275 -24.02 32.25 13.34
C GLY A 275 -25.36 31.83 12.75
N ASP A 276 -25.46 30.63 12.21
CA ASP A 276 -26.65 30.22 11.45
C ASP A 276 -27.61 29.39 12.31
N ALA A 277 -28.90 29.73 12.27
CA ALA A 277 -29.98 29.09 13.00
C ALA A 277 -30.30 27.63 12.57
N GLY A 278 -29.36 26.98 11.86
CA GLY A 278 -29.41 25.57 11.48
C GLY A 278 -28.73 24.69 12.53
N GLY A 279 -29.25 23.48 12.76
CA GLY A 279 -28.66 22.52 13.70
C GLY A 279 -27.19 22.19 13.39
N GLU A 280 -26.54 21.50 14.31
CA GLU A 280 -25.14 21.07 14.18
C GLU A 280 -24.92 20.27 12.87
N ARG A 281 -24.01 20.74 12.01
CA ARG A 281 -23.63 20.00 10.79
C ARG A 281 -22.90 18.73 11.19
N THR A 282 -23.47 17.59 10.84
CA THR A 282 -22.87 16.27 11.09
C THR A 282 -22.56 15.56 9.78
N PRO A 283 -21.36 14.97 9.63
CA PRO A 283 -21.03 14.07 8.53
C PRO A 283 -21.99 12.86 8.47
N GLU A 284 -22.66 12.65 7.34
CA GLU A 284 -23.61 11.53 7.19
C GLU A 284 -23.09 10.42 6.28
N ARG A 285 -22.32 10.78 5.26
CA ARG A 285 -21.86 9.82 4.26
C ARG A 285 -20.51 10.15 3.67
N ILE A 286 -19.63 9.15 3.65
CA ILE A 286 -18.39 9.17 2.87
C ILE A 286 -18.47 8.13 1.75
N ARG A 287 -18.06 8.54 0.55
CA ARG A 287 -17.89 7.65 -0.61
C ARG A 287 -16.46 7.75 -1.10
N PHE A 288 -15.75 6.64 -1.03
CA PHE A 288 -14.47 6.49 -1.70
C PHE A 288 -14.66 5.96 -3.11
N SER A 289 -14.04 6.61 -4.07
CA SER A 289 -14.02 6.20 -5.47
C SER A 289 -12.59 6.18 -5.97
N TYR A 290 -12.17 5.08 -6.58
CA TYR A 290 -10.81 4.89 -7.08
C TYR A 290 -10.83 4.51 -8.55
N PHE A 291 -9.77 4.91 -9.24
CA PHE A 291 -9.56 4.56 -10.63
C PHE A 291 -8.10 4.23 -10.90
N THR A 292 -7.87 3.20 -11.72
CA THR A 292 -6.53 2.88 -12.24
C THR A 292 -6.61 2.52 -13.73
N ALA A 293 -5.78 3.16 -14.55
CA ALA A 293 -5.56 2.79 -15.94
C ALA A 293 -4.60 1.59 -16.01
N GLY A 294 -4.99 0.58 -16.80
CA GLY A 294 -4.32 -0.72 -16.83
C GLY A 294 -4.30 -1.40 -15.47
N SER A 295 -3.24 -2.15 -15.19
CA SER A 295 -2.86 -2.58 -13.83
C SER A 295 -2.15 -1.48 -13.02
N GLY A 296 -2.05 -0.26 -13.58
CA GLY A 296 -1.24 0.82 -13.01
C GLY A 296 0.27 0.55 -13.07
N GLY A 297 0.70 -0.38 -13.94
CA GLY A 297 2.10 -0.80 -14.04
C GLY A 297 2.64 -1.43 -12.76
N ALA A 298 1.77 -1.84 -11.85
CA ALA A 298 2.17 -2.25 -10.51
C ALA A 298 2.51 -3.76 -10.42
N GLY A 299 2.32 -4.47 -11.54
CA GLY A 299 2.82 -5.83 -11.75
C GLY A 299 1.89 -6.92 -11.24
N PRO A 300 2.35 -8.19 -11.27
CA PRO A 300 1.50 -9.37 -11.08
C PRO A 300 0.90 -9.47 -9.68
N VAL A 301 1.53 -8.87 -8.66
CA VAL A 301 1.02 -8.88 -7.28
C VAL A 301 -0.27 -8.08 -7.15
N ILE A 302 -0.40 -6.93 -7.84
CA ILE A 302 -1.64 -6.15 -7.79
C ILE A 302 -2.76 -6.83 -8.57
N LEU A 303 -2.46 -7.47 -9.70
CA LEU A 303 -3.45 -8.29 -10.40
C LEU A 303 -3.93 -9.47 -9.54
N GLN A 304 -3.00 -10.17 -8.87
CA GLN A 304 -3.33 -11.23 -7.93
C GLN A 304 -4.23 -10.72 -6.80
N THR A 305 -3.90 -9.56 -6.23
CA THR A 305 -4.66 -8.93 -5.16
C THR A 305 -6.09 -8.59 -5.61
N SER A 306 -6.24 -7.96 -6.78
CA SER A 306 -7.54 -7.67 -7.39
C SER A 306 -8.41 -8.93 -7.52
N PHE A 307 -7.84 -10.05 -7.96
CA PHE A 307 -8.57 -11.31 -8.07
C PHE A 307 -8.94 -11.90 -6.69
N LEU A 308 -8.05 -11.81 -5.69
CA LEU A 308 -8.37 -12.26 -4.32
C LEU A 308 -9.53 -11.47 -3.71
N LEU A 309 -9.59 -10.16 -3.96
CA LEU A 309 -10.68 -9.29 -3.52
C LEU A 309 -12.04 -9.69 -4.13
N MET A 310 -12.07 -10.33 -5.30
CA MET A 310 -13.33 -10.87 -5.85
C MET A 310 -13.89 -12.04 -5.04
N GLY A 311 -13.06 -12.68 -4.19
CA GLY A 311 -13.47 -13.71 -3.26
C GLY A 311 -14.07 -13.19 -1.95
N GLU A 312 -14.02 -11.87 -1.71
CA GLU A 312 -14.50 -11.25 -0.46
C GLU A 312 -15.96 -10.83 -0.55
N ASP A 313 -16.64 -10.83 0.60
CA ASP A 313 -17.86 -10.03 0.75
C ASP A 313 -17.44 -8.57 0.95
N VAL A 314 -18.13 -7.64 0.29
CA VAL A 314 -17.95 -6.21 0.54
C VAL A 314 -18.82 -5.81 1.72
N VAL A 315 -18.22 -5.21 2.74
CA VAL A 315 -18.90 -4.58 3.87
C VAL A 315 -18.89 -3.08 3.65
N ALA A 316 -20.07 -2.51 3.42
CA ALA A 316 -20.30 -1.07 3.45
C ALA A 316 -21.15 -0.73 4.68
N TYR A 317 -21.08 0.50 5.17
CA TYR A 317 -21.95 0.98 6.23
C TYR A 317 -23.06 1.85 5.65
N ARG A 318 -24.30 1.66 6.13
CA ARG A 318 -25.45 2.47 5.76
C ARG A 318 -26.24 2.79 7.02
N LYS A 319 -26.31 4.08 7.37
CA LYS A 319 -27.01 4.57 8.56
C LYS A 319 -26.58 3.85 9.85
N GLY A 320 -25.28 3.63 10.01
CA GLY A 320 -24.67 2.97 11.17
C GLY A 320 -24.57 1.46 11.04
N GLU A 321 -25.36 0.83 10.16
CA GLU A 321 -25.43 -0.62 10.06
C GLU A 321 -24.51 -1.18 8.97
N PRO A 322 -23.77 -2.28 9.24
CA PRO A 322 -22.98 -2.97 8.22
C PRO A 322 -23.89 -3.72 7.23
N VAL A 323 -23.63 -3.54 5.94
CA VAL A 323 -24.33 -4.20 4.84
C VAL A 323 -23.34 -5.01 4.03
N ARG A 324 -23.59 -6.31 3.91
CA ARG A 324 -22.80 -7.23 3.08
C ARG A 324 -23.30 -7.22 1.64
N LEU A 325 -22.40 -7.01 0.70
CA LEU A 325 -22.66 -6.85 -0.73
C LEU A 325 -21.68 -7.69 -1.55
N LYS A 326 -22.02 -7.92 -2.82
CA LYS A 326 -21.14 -8.65 -3.75
C LYS A 326 -20.03 -7.72 -4.27
N PRO A 327 -18.77 -8.19 -4.37
CA PRO A 327 -17.70 -7.42 -4.99
C PRO A 327 -18.01 -7.17 -6.46
N TYR A 328 -17.51 -6.04 -6.97
CA TYR A 328 -17.70 -5.59 -8.34
C TYR A 328 -19.17 -5.45 -8.79
N SER A 329 -20.08 -5.22 -7.83
CA SER A 329 -21.51 -4.93 -8.08
C SER A 329 -21.84 -3.45 -7.87
N GLY A 330 -23.08 -3.05 -8.17
CA GLY A 330 -23.57 -1.69 -7.89
C GLY A 330 -22.81 -0.60 -8.65
N GLY A 331 -22.52 -0.86 -9.94
CA GLY A 331 -21.76 0.03 -10.81
C GLY A 331 -22.37 1.43 -10.88
N THR A 332 -21.53 2.44 -10.77
CA THR A 332 -21.90 3.86 -10.93
C THR A 332 -20.80 4.61 -11.67
N THR A 333 -21.11 5.80 -12.15
CA THR A 333 -20.14 6.66 -12.84
C THR A 333 -19.70 7.78 -11.93
N VAL A 334 -18.39 7.95 -11.79
CA VAL A 334 -17.76 9.02 -11.01
C VAL A 334 -16.87 9.83 -11.93
N ASP A 335 -16.92 11.16 -11.81
CA ASP A 335 -16.01 12.06 -12.49
C ASP A 335 -14.77 12.31 -11.63
N PHE A 336 -13.60 11.95 -12.17
CA PHE A 336 -12.31 12.17 -11.52
C PHE A 336 -11.64 13.47 -11.98
N GLY A 337 -12.41 14.40 -12.54
CA GLY A 337 -11.91 15.71 -12.95
C GLY A 337 -10.98 15.67 -14.16
N LYS A 338 -10.28 16.77 -14.40
CA LYS A 338 -9.46 16.95 -15.60
C LYS A 338 -8.28 15.98 -15.61
N GLY A 339 -8.05 15.35 -16.77
CA GLY A 339 -6.97 14.38 -16.98
C GLY A 339 -7.41 12.92 -16.87
N ILE A 340 -8.46 12.64 -16.09
CA ILE A 340 -9.04 11.30 -15.97
C ILE A 340 -10.46 11.30 -16.54
N GLY A 341 -11.34 12.17 -16.05
CA GLY A 341 -12.74 12.27 -16.45
C GLY A 341 -13.62 11.16 -15.88
N LYS A 342 -14.78 10.95 -16.51
CA LYS A 342 -15.80 10.00 -16.04
C LYS A 342 -15.37 8.55 -16.18
N ARG A 343 -15.53 7.77 -15.11
CA ARG A 343 -15.20 6.34 -15.05
C ARG A 343 -16.28 5.55 -14.33
N ALA A 344 -16.53 4.33 -14.82
CA ALA A 344 -17.36 3.37 -14.12
C ALA A 344 -16.59 2.77 -12.94
N VAL A 345 -17.20 2.78 -11.76
CA VAL A 345 -16.63 2.25 -10.52
C VAL A 345 -17.64 1.31 -9.84
N TYR A 346 -17.13 0.27 -9.17
CA TYR A 346 -17.90 -0.84 -8.61
C TYR A 346 -17.48 -1.12 -7.17
N LEU A 347 -18.37 -1.67 -6.36
CA LEU A 347 -18.10 -1.97 -4.95
C LEU A 347 -16.87 -2.86 -4.77
N LEU A 348 -15.99 -2.48 -3.84
CA LEU A 348 -14.79 -3.24 -3.50
C LEU A 348 -14.57 -3.20 -1.99
N GLN A 349 -14.04 -4.30 -1.44
CA GLN A 349 -13.74 -4.39 -0.02
C GLN A 349 -12.40 -3.71 0.28
N LEU A 350 -12.39 -2.75 1.19
CA LEU A 350 -11.20 -2.02 1.62
C LEU A 350 -11.27 -1.65 3.10
N PRO A 351 -10.14 -1.66 3.83
CA PRO A 351 -10.12 -1.45 5.27
C PRO A 351 -10.55 -0.05 5.69
N GLU A 352 -10.31 0.99 4.86
CA GLU A 352 -10.70 2.36 5.21
C GLU A 352 -12.21 2.55 5.37
N VAL A 353 -13.03 1.66 4.81
CA VAL A 353 -14.49 1.72 4.99
C VAL A 353 -14.88 1.52 6.45
N GLU A 354 -14.28 0.52 7.10
CA GLU A 354 -14.56 0.21 8.50
C GLU A 354 -13.82 1.16 9.45
N SER A 355 -12.55 1.44 9.18
CA SER A 355 -11.76 2.31 10.05
C SER A 355 -12.30 3.74 10.06
N VAL A 356 -12.72 4.30 8.93
CA VAL A 356 -13.33 5.64 8.87
C VAL A 356 -14.71 5.67 9.52
N HIS A 357 -15.53 4.64 9.29
CA HIS A 357 -16.83 4.55 9.95
C HIS A 357 -16.69 4.60 11.48
N ARG A 358 -15.76 3.83 12.04
CA ARG A 358 -15.53 3.76 13.48
C ARG A 358 -14.81 4.97 14.04
N SER A 359 -13.73 5.40 13.39
CA SER A 359 -12.83 6.43 13.93
C SER A 359 -13.37 7.84 13.74
N LEU A 360 -14.04 8.10 12.62
CA LEU A 360 -14.60 9.42 12.30
C LEU A 360 -16.11 9.51 12.59
N GLY A 361 -16.74 8.42 13.05
CA GLY A 361 -18.16 8.39 13.42
C GLY A 361 -19.14 8.57 12.26
N VAL A 362 -18.70 8.42 11.00
CA VAL A 362 -19.55 8.65 9.83
C VAL A 362 -20.48 7.45 9.60
N PRO A 363 -21.82 7.61 9.61
CA PRO A 363 -22.74 6.48 9.65
C PRO A 363 -22.86 5.72 8.31
N SER A 364 -22.56 6.35 7.18
CA SER A 364 -22.59 5.67 5.88
C SER A 364 -21.24 5.76 5.17
N VAL A 365 -20.58 4.62 4.94
CA VAL A 365 -19.26 4.59 4.29
C VAL A 365 -19.22 3.47 3.25
N SER A 366 -18.68 3.75 2.06
CA SER A 366 -18.50 2.74 1.01
C SER A 366 -17.31 3.06 0.13
N ALA A 367 -16.69 2.01 -0.43
CA ALA A 367 -15.59 2.12 -1.39
C ALA A 367 -15.97 1.51 -2.74
N ARG A 368 -15.52 2.16 -3.82
CA ARG A 368 -15.68 1.69 -5.19
C ARG A 368 -14.42 1.84 -6.01
N PHE A 369 -14.16 0.90 -6.89
CA PHE A 369 -13.01 0.86 -7.76
C PHE A 369 -13.41 0.66 -9.22
N GLY A 370 -12.69 1.31 -10.13
CA GLY A 370 -12.81 1.11 -11.57
C GLY A 370 -11.46 1.03 -12.25
N THR A 371 -11.41 0.32 -13.37
CA THR A 371 -10.20 0.25 -14.20
C THR A 371 -10.48 0.58 -15.66
N ALA A 372 -9.43 1.02 -16.37
CA ALA A 372 -9.45 1.16 -17.82
C ALA A 372 -8.46 0.17 -18.46
N PRO A 373 -8.69 -0.28 -19.70
CA PRO A 373 -9.88 -0.03 -20.52
C PRO A 373 -11.15 -0.66 -19.92
N PHE A 374 -12.31 -0.14 -20.33
CA PHE A 374 -13.59 -0.44 -19.68
C PHE A 374 -13.90 -1.95 -19.60
N PHE A 375 -13.45 -2.73 -20.59
CA PHE A 375 -13.67 -4.18 -20.65
C PHE A 375 -13.01 -4.95 -19.50
N TRP A 376 -11.97 -4.40 -18.86
CA TRP A 376 -11.39 -5.01 -17.67
C TRP A 376 -12.37 -5.06 -16.51
N ASN A 377 -13.29 -4.10 -16.41
CA ASN A 377 -14.34 -4.17 -15.39
C ASN A 377 -15.26 -5.36 -15.63
N THR A 378 -15.61 -5.65 -16.89
CA THR A 378 -16.36 -6.85 -17.26
C THR A 378 -15.57 -8.11 -16.94
N ALA A 379 -14.26 -8.13 -17.24
CA ALA A 379 -13.39 -9.26 -16.88
C ALA A 379 -13.37 -9.51 -15.36
N MET A 380 -13.27 -8.45 -14.55
CA MET A 380 -13.34 -8.56 -13.09
C MET A 380 -14.69 -9.13 -12.60
N GLN A 381 -15.80 -8.72 -13.21
CA GLN A 381 -17.12 -9.30 -12.92
C GLN A 381 -17.17 -10.80 -13.24
N LEU A 382 -16.57 -11.23 -14.37
CA LEU A 382 -16.46 -12.64 -14.75
C LEU A 382 -15.58 -13.43 -13.79
N VAL A 383 -14.44 -12.87 -13.35
CA VAL A 383 -13.60 -13.47 -12.30
C VAL A 383 -14.40 -13.64 -11.01
N GLY A 384 -15.26 -12.69 -10.65
CA GLY A 384 -16.19 -12.78 -9.52
C GLY A 384 -17.31 -13.82 -9.66
N LEU A 385 -17.39 -14.55 -10.77
CA LEU A 385 -18.24 -15.74 -10.94
C LEU A 385 -17.51 -17.05 -10.63
N LEU A 386 -16.18 -17.03 -10.49
CA LEU A 386 -15.43 -18.21 -10.11
C LEU A 386 -15.81 -18.69 -8.70
N PRO A 387 -15.68 -20.00 -8.41
CA PRO A 387 -15.99 -20.53 -7.08
C PRO A 387 -15.19 -19.83 -5.98
N ARG A 388 -15.82 -19.54 -4.83
CA ARG A 388 -15.13 -18.94 -3.67
C ARG A 388 -13.93 -19.77 -3.21
N SER A 389 -13.99 -21.09 -3.30
CA SER A 389 -12.87 -21.99 -3.00
C SER A 389 -11.65 -21.78 -3.92
N PHE A 390 -11.88 -21.28 -5.14
CA PHE A 390 -10.81 -20.87 -6.05
C PHE A 390 -10.28 -19.49 -5.68
N LEU A 391 -11.17 -18.50 -5.53
CA LEU A 391 -10.79 -17.10 -5.25
C LEU A 391 -10.16 -16.90 -3.86
N ASN A 392 -10.36 -17.84 -2.93
CA ASN A 392 -9.72 -17.81 -1.61
C ASN A 392 -8.38 -18.56 -1.56
N ASP A 393 -7.96 -19.24 -2.64
CA ASP A 393 -6.68 -19.94 -2.71
C ASP A 393 -5.62 -19.05 -3.39
N ARG A 394 -4.65 -18.57 -2.58
CA ARG A 394 -3.57 -17.70 -3.06
C ARG A 394 -2.76 -18.30 -4.19
N ARG A 395 -2.55 -19.63 -4.21
CA ARG A 395 -1.75 -20.31 -5.25
C ARG A 395 -2.50 -20.36 -6.56
N ARG A 396 -3.79 -20.71 -6.52
CA ARG A 396 -4.64 -20.75 -7.72
C ARG A 396 -4.80 -19.36 -8.34
N VAL A 397 -5.06 -18.36 -7.51
CA VAL A 397 -5.18 -16.97 -7.98
C VAL A 397 -3.85 -16.42 -8.49
N ALA A 398 -2.72 -16.78 -7.87
CA ALA A 398 -1.39 -16.46 -8.42
C ALA A 398 -1.20 -17.05 -9.83
N GLY A 399 -1.57 -18.32 -10.03
CA GLY A 399 -1.52 -18.96 -11.34
C GLY A 399 -2.38 -18.23 -12.39
N LEU A 400 -3.61 -17.84 -12.03
CA LEU A 400 -4.48 -17.06 -12.91
C LEU A 400 -3.88 -15.69 -13.25
N ALA A 401 -3.31 -15.01 -12.27
CA ALA A 401 -2.64 -13.72 -12.46
C ALA A 401 -1.43 -13.86 -13.40
N SER A 402 -0.58 -14.87 -13.21
CA SER A 402 0.57 -15.14 -14.07
C SER A 402 0.17 -15.48 -15.51
N LEU A 403 -0.92 -16.23 -15.70
CA LEU A 403 -1.45 -16.51 -17.05
C LEU A 403 -1.99 -15.25 -17.73
N SER A 404 -2.57 -14.33 -16.96
CA SER A 404 -3.15 -13.08 -17.47
C SER A 404 -2.11 -11.97 -17.69
N GLU A 405 -0.94 -12.08 -17.04
CA GLU A 405 0.08 -11.03 -16.99
C GLU A 405 0.59 -10.57 -18.36
N PRO A 406 0.90 -11.44 -19.36
CA PRO A 406 1.39 -10.99 -20.66
C PRO A 406 0.39 -10.09 -21.39
N LEU A 407 -0.90 -10.44 -21.33
CA LEU A 407 -1.98 -9.66 -21.93
C LEU A 407 -2.15 -8.33 -21.19
N VAL A 408 -2.15 -8.35 -19.86
CA VAL A 408 -2.25 -7.14 -19.04
C VAL A 408 -1.10 -6.18 -19.35
N ARG A 409 0.15 -6.66 -19.39
CA ARG A 409 1.32 -5.84 -19.75
C ARG A 409 1.21 -5.22 -21.14
N LEU A 410 0.69 -5.97 -22.11
CA LEU A 410 0.48 -5.51 -23.47
C LEU A 410 -0.57 -4.37 -23.55
N VAL A 411 -1.61 -4.45 -22.72
CA VAL A 411 -2.64 -3.40 -22.62
C VAL A 411 -2.13 -2.20 -21.81
N ASP A 412 -1.43 -2.43 -20.70
CA ASP A 412 -0.84 -1.39 -19.85
C ASP A 412 0.07 -0.45 -20.64
N GLY A 413 0.92 -1.01 -21.52
CA GLY A 413 1.81 -0.23 -22.39
C GLY A 413 1.07 0.73 -23.33
N ARG A 414 -0.23 0.50 -23.59
CA ARG A 414 -1.06 1.38 -24.44
C ARG A 414 -1.97 2.32 -23.65
N VAL A 415 -2.43 1.90 -22.48
CA VAL A 415 -3.46 2.63 -21.71
C VAL A 415 -2.84 3.48 -20.59
N GLY A 416 -1.56 3.25 -20.29
CA GLY A 416 -0.81 3.99 -19.29
C GLY A 416 -1.10 3.52 -17.87
N GLU A 417 -0.58 4.26 -16.89
CA GLU A 417 -0.58 3.89 -15.47
C GLU A 417 -1.33 4.91 -14.60
N ALA A 418 -2.21 5.73 -15.20
CA ALA A 418 -2.90 6.80 -14.49
C ALA A 418 -3.71 6.28 -13.31
N CYS A 419 -3.70 7.02 -12.22
CA CYS A 419 -4.36 6.68 -10.96
C CYS A 419 -5.15 7.88 -10.47
N ALA A 420 -6.33 7.64 -9.89
CA ALA A 420 -7.09 8.69 -9.21
C ALA A 420 -7.88 8.15 -8.03
N MET A 421 -8.06 9.00 -7.03
CA MET A 421 -8.98 8.79 -5.92
C MET A 421 -9.80 10.04 -5.69
N ARG A 422 -11.10 9.85 -5.45
CA ARG A 422 -12.05 10.88 -5.08
C ARG A 422 -12.76 10.45 -3.80
N VAL A 423 -12.80 11.33 -2.83
CA VAL A 423 -13.52 11.15 -1.57
C VAL A 423 -14.62 12.19 -1.53
N ASP A 424 -15.88 11.76 -1.49
CA ASP A 424 -17.04 12.65 -1.36
C ASP A 424 -17.65 12.52 0.05
N LEU A 425 -17.92 13.67 0.68
CA LEU A 425 -18.61 13.83 1.95
C LEU A 425 -19.98 14.49 1.72
N ASP A 426 -21.04 13.89 2.25
CA ASP A 426 -22.36 14.51 2.41
C ASP A 426 -22.63 14.78 3.91
N CYS A 427 -23.14 15.98 4.24
CA CYS A 427 -23.52 16.38 5.61
C CYS A 427 -25.05 16.52 5.77
N SER A 428 -25.52 16.55 7.02
CA SER A 428 -26.94 16.62 7.41
C SER A 428 -27.67 17.89 6.94
N ASP A 429 -26.95 19.00 6.78
CA ASP A 429 -27.47 20.28 6.30
C ASP A 429 -27.46 20.40 4.77
N GLY A 430 -27.13 19.31 4.06
CA GLY A 430 -27.05 19.27 2.60
C GLY A 430 -25.73 19.76 2.02
N VAL A 431 -24.79 20.24 2.85
CA VAL A 431 -23.43 20.60 2.39
C VAL A 431 -22.72 19.35 1.89
N ARG A 432 -22.07 19.51 0.74
CA ARG A 432 -21.24 18.47 0.11
C ARG A 432 -19.84 18.98 -0.15
N ALA A 433 -18.87 18.18 0.21
CA ALA A 433 -17.46 18.44 -0.03
C ALA A 433 -16.80 17.23 -0.67
N ALA A 434 -15.76 17.46 -1.43
CA ALA A 434 -15.02 16.43 -2.12
C ALA A 434 -13.53 16.80 -2.17
N SER A 435 -12.71 15.76 -2.09
CA SER A 435 -11.27 15.83 -2.31
C SER A 435 -10.92 14.92 -3.48
N LEU A 436 -10.06 15.37 -4.38
CA LEU A 436 -9.60 14.61 -5.55
C LEU A 436 -8.07 14.61 -5.57
N TYR A 437 -7.53 13.43 -5.82
CA TYR A 437 -6.12 13.19 -6.07
C TYR A 437 -6.01 12.41 -7.37
N SER A 438 -5.11 12.82 -8.27
CA SER A 438 -4.85 12.10 -9.51
C SER A 438 -3.39 12.21 -9.94
N HIS A 439 -2.85 11.12 -10.47
CA HIS A 439 -1.45 10.99 -10.87
C HIS A 439 -1.33 10.27 -12.22
N LYS A 440 -0.29 10.59 -13.00
CA LYS A 440 -0.06 9.95 -14.31
C LYS A 440 0.41 8.49 -14.20
N ARG A 441 1.03 8.14 -13.07
CA ARG A 441 1.70 6.86 -12.84
C ARG A 441 1.46 6.34 -11.43
N LEU A 442 0.70 5.26 -11.29
CA LEU A 442 0.44 4.59 -10.01
C LEU A 442 1.76 4.16 -9.35
N SER A 443 2.70 3.64 -10.16
CA SER A 443 4.02 3.21 -9.69
C SER A 443 4.77 4.30 -8.92
N GLU A 444 4.67 5.56 -9.33
CA GLU A 444 5.31 6.68 -8.64
C GLU A 444 4.54 7.12 -7.41
N CYS A 445 3.23 7.38 -7.54
CA CYS A 445 2.46 7.93 -6.43
C CYS A 445 2.34 6.97 -5.24
N VAL A 446 2.29 5.66 -5.47
CA VAL A 446 2.27 4.69 -4.35
C VAL A 446 3.57 4.78 -3.54
N GLY A 447 4.73 4.96 -4.20
CA GLY A 447 6.01 5.12 -3.53
C GLY A 447 6.11 6.45 -2.77
N THR A 448 5.68 7.53 -3.41
CA THR A 448 5.62 8.89 -2.85
C THR A 448 4.72 8.96 -1.61
N ALA A 449 3.54 8.34 -1.66
CA ALA A 449 2.59 8.27 -0.53
C ALA A 449 3.16 7.46 0.62
N THR A 450 3.66 6.24 0.35
CA THR A 450 4.25 5.36 1.38
C THR A 450 5.46 6.03 2.05
N ALA A 451 6.31 6.71 1.27
CA ALA A 451 7.43 7.48 1.81
C ALA A 451 6.98 8.63 2.71
N ALA A 452 5.86 9.30 2.38
CA ALA A 452 5.31 10.38 3.20
C ALA A 452 4.86 9.90 4.58
N PHE A 453 4.27 8.69 4.66
CA PHE A 453 3.95 8.05 5.94
C PHE A 453 5.20 7.71 6.75
N ALA A 454 6.22 7.11 6.12
CA ALA A 454 7.47 6.81 6.81
C ALA A 454 8.16 8.07 7.35
N GLN A 455 8.15 9.17 6.59
CA GLN A 455 8.65 10.46 7.07
C GLN A 455 7.85 10.97 8.26
N ALA A 456 6.51 10.97 8.18
CA ALA A 456 5.67 11.45 9.27
C ALA A 456 5.93 10.69 10.58
N VAL A 457 6.09 9.36 10.51
CA VAL A 457 6.44 8.53 11.67
C VAL A 457 7.82 8.89 12.22
N LEU A 458 8.84 9.05 11.36
CA LEU A 458 10.19 9.45 11.77
C LEU A 458 10.24 10.86 12.39
N GLU A 459 9.37 11.75 11.94
CA GLU A 459 9.22 13.12 12.45
C GLU A 459 8.37 13.18 13.74
N GLY A 460 7.93 12.04 14.28
CA GLY A 460 7.18 11.96 15.54
C GLY A 460 5.70 12.29 15.42
N ALA A 461 5.11 12.24 14.22
CA ALA A 461 3.69 12.55 13.99
C ALA A 461 2.72 11.44 14.43
N THR A 462 3.22 10.31 14.96
CA THR A 462 2.42 9.14 15.33
C THR A 462 2.72 8.72 16.76
N GLN A 463 1.66 8.47 17.54
CA GLN A 463 1.78 8.04 18.93
C GLN A 463 2.14 6.56 19.01
N PRO A 464 2.80 6.10 20.09
CA PRO A 464 2.98 4.67 20.34
C PRO A 464 1.66 3.89 20.29
N GLY A 465 1.69 2.73 19.64
CA GLY A 465 0.51 1.92 19.33
C GLY A 465 0.42 1.58 17.84
N VAL A 466 -0.52 0.70 17.50
CA VAL A 466 -0.89 0.41 16.10
C VAL A 466 -2.13 1.23 15.75
N TRP A 467 -2.06 1.97 14.65
CA TRP A 467 -3.08 2.91 14.24
C TRP A 467 -3.43 2.80 12.76
N TYR A 468 -4.68 3.07 12.44
CA TYR A 468 -5.10 3.53 11.12
C TYR A 468 -4.70 5.02 10.97
N PRO A 469 -4.40 5.50 9.75
CA PRO A 469 -3.91 6.85 9.53
C PRO A 469 -4.77 7.98 10.15
N GLU A 470 -6.08 7.84 10.06
CA GLU A 470 -7.08 8.83 10.44
C GLU A 470 -7.40 8.87 11.94
N GLU A 471 -7.02 7.84 12.69
CA GLU A 471 -7.23 7.79 14.14
C GLU A 471 -6.45 8.90 14.85
N GLU A 472 -6.91 9.29 16.04
CA GLU A 472 -6.31 10.36 16.84
C GLU A 472 -4.81 10.13 17.14
N GLY A 473 -4.43 8.88 17.43
CA GLY A 473 -3.03 8.49 17.64
C GLY A 473 -2.27 8.12 16.37
N GLY A 474 -2.94 8.09 15.21
CA GLY A 474 -2.40 7.75 13.89
C GLY A 474 -1.48 8.85 13.34
N VAL A 475 -1.94 9.61 12.34
CA VAL A 475 -1.23 10.81 11.89
C VAL A 475 -1.85 12.03 12.56
N ALA A 476 -1.06 12.69 13.41
CA ALA A 476 -1.46 13.90 14.12
C ALA A 476 -2.00 14.97 13.16
N GLU A 477 -3.08 15.66 13.55
CA GLU A 477 -3.78 16.66 12.72
C GLU A 477 -2.81 17.68 12.10
N ALA A 478 -1.90 18.23 12.91
CA ALA A 478 -0.92 19.23 12.48
C ALA A 478 0.05 18.73 11.40
N ALA A 479 0.24 17.41 11.28
CA ALA A 479 1.13 16.79 10.29
C ALA A 479 0.40 16.37 9.00
N ARG A 480 -0.94 16.30 9.00
CA ARG A 480 -1.72 15.76 7.88
C ARG A 480 -1.55 16.58 6.60
N ALA A 481 -1.59 17.91 6.70
CA ALA A 481 -1.40 18.79 5.54
C ALA A 481 -0.03 18.56 4.88
N ARG A 482 1.04 18.55 5.67
CA ARG A 482 2.41 18.30 5.17
C ARG A 482 2.57 16.90 4.58
N LEU A 483 2.00 15.87 5.20
CA LEU A 483 2.03 14.51 4.66
C LEU A 483 1.30 14.44 3.32
N LEU A 484 0.09 15.01 3.25
CA LEU A 484 -0.70 15.00 2.03
C LEU A 484 -0.03 15.79 0.89
N GLU A 485 0.60 16.92 1.18
CA GLU A 485 1.42 17.67 0.21
C GLU A 485 2.58 16.83 -0.32
N ARG A 486 3.33 16.15 0.57
CA ARG A 486 4.39 15.22 0.18
C ARG A 486 3.86 14.06 -0.64
N ALA A 487 2.68 13.54 -0.32
CA ALA A 487 2.04 12.46 -1.07
C ALA A 487 1.55 12.93 -2.45
N ALA A 488 1.16 14.20 -2.58
CA ALA A 488 0.67 14.81 -3.81
C ALA A 488 1.77 15.23 -4.81
N GLU A 489 3.05 15.04 -4.46
CA GLU A 489 4.17 15.28 -5.37
C GLU A 489 3.96 14.56 -6.71
N GLY A 490 4.01 15.30 -7.82
CA GLY A 490 3.79 14.78 -9.18
C GLY A 490 2.34 14.64 -9.62
N CYS A 491 1.36 14.99 -8.77
CA CYS A 491 -0.06 14.92 -9.12
C CYS A 491 -0.42 15.76 -10.34
N ILE A 492 -1.34 15.24 -11.15
CA ILE A 492 -2.03 16.02 -12.18
C ILE A 492 -2.95 17.03 -11.51
N GLN A 493 -3.69 16.56 -10.50
CA GLN A 493 -4.57 17.37 -9.67
C GLN A 493 -4.54 16.83 -8.24
N TYR A 494 -4.42 17.74 -7.29
CA TYR A 494 -4.69 17.51 -5.88
C TYR A 494 -5.53 18.68 -5.37
N VAL A 495 -6.77 18.39 -4.98
CA VAL A 495 -7.71 19.37 -4.44
C VAL A 495 -8.37 18.80 -3.21
N THR A 496 -8.56 19.64 -2.20
CA THR A 496 -9.19 19.28 -0.94
C THR A 496 -10.37 20.18 -0.64
N ASN A 497 -11.39 19.61 0.00
CA ASN A 497 -12.55 20.35 0.52
C ASN A 497 -13.20 21.31 -0.49
N LYS A 498 -13.48 20.82 -1.70
CA LYS A 498 -14.22 21.57 -2.74
C LYS A 498 -15.60 20.98 -2.93
N SER A 499 -16.59 21.81 -3.27
CA SER A 499 -17.89 21.29 -3.70
C SER A 499 -17.74 20.37 -4.93
N PRO A 500 -18.46 19.23 -5.01
CA PRO A 500 -18.36 18.25 -6.10
C PRO A 500 -18.35 18.84 -7.52
N TRP A 501 -19.19 19.85 -7.78
CA TRP A 501 -19.32 20.45 -9.11
C TRP A 501 -18.07 21.23 -9.57
N MET A 502 -17.23 21.72 -8.64
CA MET A 502 -15.96 22.39 -8.96
C MET A 502 -14.91 21.39 -9.47
N ILE A 503 -15.03 20.10 -9.09
CA ILE A 503 -14.16 19.03 -9.60
C ILE A 503 -14.62 18.59 -11.00
N GLU A 504 -15.94 18.57 -11.21
CA GLU A 504 -16.59 18.05 -12.42
C GLU A 504 -16.54 18.99 -13.63
N ARG A 505 -16.37 20.31 -13.42
CA ARG A 505 -16.38 21.30 -14.51
C ARG A 505 -14.97 21.70 -14.93
N PRO A 506 -14.68 21.81 -16.24
CA PRO A 506 -13.54 22.59 -16.69
C PRO A 506 -13.83 24.09 -16.41
N PRO A 507 -12.85 24.89 -15.93
CA PRO A 507 -13.06 26.31 -15.71
C PRO A 507 -13.44 26.99 -17.03
N LYS A 508 -14.51 27.78 -17.04
CA LYS A 508 -14.88 28.60 -18.20
C LYS A 508 -14.01 29.86 -18.19
N ASN A 509 -13.07 29.93 -19.14
CA ASN A 509 -12.34 31.14 -19.43
C ASN A 509 -13.28 32.12 -20.15
N LEU A 510 -13.52 33.30 -19.58
CA LEU A 510 -14.36 34.34 -20.18
C LEU A 510 -13.56 35.38 -20.97
N GLY A 511 -12.26 35.15 -21.17
CA GLY A 511 -11.34 36.13 -21.74
C GLY A 511 -10.76 37.07 -20.67
N PHE A 512 -9.71 37.81 -21.04
CA PHE A 512 -9.00 38.79 -20.19
C PHE A 512 -8.44 38.25 -18.87
N GLY A 513 -8.09 36.96 -18.81
CA GLY A 513 -7.52 36.36 -17.60
C GLY A 513 -8.54 36.16 -16.47
N MET A 514 -9.84 36.32 -16.75
CA MET A 514 -10.91 36.06 -15.80
C MET A 514 -11.45 34.63 -15.94
N TYR A 515 -11.40 33.89 -14.85
CA TYR A 515 -12.03 32.59 -14.71
C TYR A 515 -13.27 32.77 -13.84
N ILE A 516 -14.44 32.30 -14.32
CA ILE A 516 -15.57 32.08 -13.41
C ILE A 516 -15.31 30.73 -12.73
N GLU A 517 -15.23 30.78 -11.39
CA GLU A 517 -15.25 29.61 -10.51
C GLU A 517 -16.54 28.80 -10.65
#